data_AF-A0A7M2XFH3-F1
#
_entry.id   AF-A0A7M2XFH3-F1
#
_cell.length_a   1.000
_cell.length_b   1.000
_cell.length_c   1.000
_cell.angle_alpha   90.00
_cell.angle_beta   90.00
_cell.angle_gamma   90.00
#
_symmetry.space_group_name_H-M   'P 1'
#
loop_
_entity.id
_entity.type
_entity.pdbx_description
1 polymer ?
#
loop_
_entity_poly.entity_id
_entity_poly.type
_entity_poly.pdbx_seq_one_letter_code
_entity_poly.pdbx_strand_id
1 'polypeptide(L)'
;MAERLPQLDPDRREVALMSRAIKACMLATAASRGLDATICAAAFPSLAEMEELEPGIWRGSNGERVRALRYSRIWKAAATLVPAGCWIEHDCDDVVVCGPDGEARGTHDIFPIALCLAAMRARVIAHEPRAPHQDLPQEQFNV
;
A
#
# COMPACT_ATOMS: atom_id res chain seq x y z
N MET A 1 36.63 -1.49 -9.79
CA MET A 1 35.87 -0.29 -9.39
C MET A 1 34.41 -0.72 -9.28
N ALA A 2 33.85 -0.75 -8.07
CA ALA A 2 32.45 -1.11 -7.87
C ALA A 2 31.58 0.10 -8.21
N GLU A 3 30.79 -0.02 -9.26
CA GLU A 3 29.80 0.97 -9.68
C GLU A 3 28.74 1.09 -8.57
N ARG A 4 28.78 2.19 -7.81
CA ARG A 4 27.70 2.52 -6.87
C ARG A 4 26.47 2.80 -7.71
N LEU A 5 25.52 1.86 -7.73
CA LEU A 5 24.15 2.11 -8.18
C LEU A 5 23.67 3.41 -7.50
N PRO A 6 23.10 4.36 -8.26
CA PRO A 6 22.57 5.58 -7.67
C PRO A 6 21.54 5.20 -6.62
N GLN A 7 21.73 5.67 -5.38
CA GLN A 7 20.75 5.53 -4.33
C GLN A 7 19.47 6.22 -4.81
N LEU A 8 18.45 5.42 -5.13
CA LEU A 8 17.13 5.95 -5.47
C LEU A 8 16.64 6.78 -4.28
N ASP A 9 16.12 7.97 -4.61
CA ASP A 9 15.30 8.80 -3.73
C ASP A 9 14.32 7.91 -2.92
N PRO A 10 14.27 8.04 -1.57
CA PRO A 10 13.40 7.21 -0.71
C PRO A 10 11.96 7.12 -1.22
N ASP A 11 11.38 8.23 -1.67
CA ASP A 11 10.00 8.28 -2.18
C ASP A 11 9.85 7.41 -3.43
N ARG A 12 10.84 7.43 -4.34
CA ARG A 12 10.84 6.58 -5.54
C ARG A 12 10.98 5.10 -5.19
N ARG A 13 11.72 4.77 -4.13
CA ARG A 13 11.86 3.39 -3.67
C ARG A 13 10.54 2.87 -3.09
N GLU A 14 9.84 3.67 -2.31
CA GLU A 14 8.55 3.30 -1.73
C GLU A 14 7.47 3.10 -2.79
N VAL A 15 7.35 4.04 -3.73
CA VAL A 15 6.43 3.91 -4.88
C VAL A 15 6.74 2.66 -5.72
N ALA A 16 8.02 2.31 -5.89
CA ALA A 16 8.41 1.08 -6.59
C ALA A 16 7.97 -0.20 -5.83
N LEU A 17 8.05 -0.20 -4.49
CA LEU A 17 7.57 -1.32 -3.67
C LEU A 17 6.05 -1.46 -3.73
N MET A 18 5.31 -0.36 -3.66
CA MET A 18 3.85 -0.34 -3.79
C MET A 18 3.44 -0.83 -5.20
N SER A 19 4.13 -0.38 -6.25
CA SER A 19 3.91 -0.83 -7.62
C SER A 19 4.14 -2.34 -7.78
N ARG A 20 5.17 -2.88 -7.12
CA ARG A 20 5.43 -4.33 -7.08
C ARG A 20 4.30 -5.08 -6.37
N ALA A 21 3.81 -4.57 -5.24
CA ALA A 21 2.69 -5.16 -4.51
C ALA A 21 1.40 -5.15 -5.34
N ILE A 22 1.09 -4.03 -6.01
CA ILE A 22 -0.05 -3.92 -6.95
C ILE A 22 0.05 -4.99 -8.03
N LYS A 23 1.21 -5.13 -8.69
CA LYS A 23 1.42 -6.15 -9.72
C LYS A 23 1.25 -7.57 -9.16
N ALA A 24 1.76 -7.83 -7.95
CA ALA A 24 1.61 -9.12 -7.30
C ALA A 24 0.14 -9.44 -6.98
N CYS A 25 -0.64 -8.46 -6.52
CA CYS A 25 -2.07 -8.61 -6.30
C CYS A 25 -2.84 -8.86 -7.62
N MET A 26 -2.51 -8.15 -8.70
CA MET A 26 -3.15 -8.35 -10.01
C MET A 26 -2.91 -9.75 -10.61
N LEU A 27 -1.74 -10.33 -10.33
CA LEU A 27 -1.35 -11.65 -10.83
C LEU A 27 -1.74 -12.80 -9.90
N ALA A 28 -2.29 -12.48 -8.72
CA ALA A 28 -2.65 -13.48 -7.75
C ALA A 28 -3.87 -14.26 -8.21
N THR A 29 -3.79 -15.59 -8.21
CA THR A 29 -4.96 -16.46 -8.44
C THR A 29 -5.54 -17.01 -7.13
N ALA A 30 -4.80 -16.84 -6.03
CA ALA A 30 -5.21 -17.27 -4.70
C ALA A 30 -4.50 -16.44 -3.61
N ALA A 31 -5.12 -16.40 -2.43
CA ALA A 31 -4.49 -15.82 -1.24
C ALA A 31 -3.25 -16.64 -0.82
N SER A 32 -2.15 -15.97 -0.47
CA SER A 32 -0.90 -16.65 -0.10
C SER A 32 -0.03 -15.83 0.84
N ARG A 33 0.85 -16.53 1.58
CA ARG A 33 1.82 -15.88 2.49
C ARG A 33 2.88 -15.07 1.75
N GLY A 34 3.30 -15.50 0.56
CA GLY A 34 4.24 -14.73 -0.27
C GLY A 34 3.65 -13.42 -0.76
N LEU A 35 2.35 -13.42 -1.09
CA LEU A 35 1.62 -12.20 -1.42
C LEU A 35 1.51 -11.28 -0.19
N ASP A 36 1.10 -11.83 0.96
CA ASP A 36 1.03 -11.09 2.22
C ASP A 36 2.37 -10.43 2.58
N ALA A 37 3.49 -11.14 2.38
CA ALA A 37 4.84 -10.64 2.62
C ALA A 37 5.18 -9.46 1.69
N THR A 38 4.87 -9.59 0.41
CA THR A 38 5.10 -8.54 -0.60
C THR A 38 4.31 -7.27 -0.27
N ILE A 39 3.04 -7.43 0.10
CA ILE A 39 2.16 -6.33 0.52
C ILE A 39 2.69 -5.67 1.79
N CYS A 40 3.09 -6.47 2.79
CA CYS A 40 3.61 -5.96 4.06
C CYS A 40 4.88 -5.12 3.86
N ALA A 41 5.82 -5.63 3.08
CA ALA A 41 7.07 -4.93 2.79
C ALA A 41 6.85 -3.60 2.05
N ALA A 42 5.80 -3.51 1.24
CA ALA A 42 5.42 -2.27 0.57
C ALA A 42 4.71 -1.27 1.49
N ALA A 43 3.91 -1.75 2.44
CA ALA A 43 3.17 -0.89 3.37
C ALA A 43 4.02 -0.36 4.54
N PHE A 44 5.09 -1.07 4.90
CA PHE A 44 5.94 -0.77 6.06
C PHE A 44 7.42 -0.75 5.64
N PRO A 45 7.93 0.38 5.13
CA PRO A 45 9.30 0.50 4.62
C PRO A 45 10.38 0.18 5.67
N SER A 46 10.09 0.38 6.95
CA SER A 46 11.00 0.05 8.06
C SER A 46 11.37 -1.44 8.14
N LEU A 47 10.57 -2.33 7.54
CA LEU A 47 10.91 -3.75 7.43
C LEU A 47 12.16 -4.00 6.58
N ALA A 48 12.56 -3.05 5.73
CA ALA A 48 13.77 -3.16 4.93
C ALA A 48 15.07 -3.17 5.77
N GLU A 49 14.99 -2.75 7.03
CA GLU A 49 16.11 -2.76 7.99
C GLU A 49 16.16 -4.07 8.80
N MET A 50 15.16 -4.94 8.65
CA MET A 50 15.04 -6.19 9.40
C MET A 50 15.49 -7.40 8.58
N GLU A 51 15.94 -8.45 9.27
CA GLU A 51 16.29 -9.72 8.63
C GLU A 51 15.01 -10.51 8.31
N GLU A 52 14.78 -10.84 7.03
CA GLU A 52 13.69 -11.73 6.64
C GLU A 52 14.08 -13.19 6.95
N LEU A 53 13.32 -13.84 7.83
CA LEU A 53 13.55 -15.24 8.23
C LEU A 53 12.80 -16.21 7.32
N GLU A 54 11.56 -15.85 6.99
CA GLU A 54 10.64 -16.58 6.12
C GLU A 54 9.74 -15.55 5.42
N PRO A 55 9.08 -15.89 4.30
CA PRO A 55 8.12 -14.99 3.66
C PRO A 55 7.08 -14.45 4.65
N GLY A 56 7.18 -13.15 4.95
CA GLY A 56 6.27 -12.47 5.84
C GLY A 56 6.63 -12.55 7.33
N ILE A 57 7.86 -12.94 7.66
CA ILE A 57 8.39 -12.97 9.03
C ILE A 57 9.76 -12.29 9.05
N TRP A 58 9.88 -11.22 9.85
CA TRP A 58 11.11 -10.46 10.01
C TRP A 58 11.59 -10.48 11.45
N ARG A 59 12.90 -10.34 11.64
CA ARG A 59 13.56 -10.21 12.94
C ARG A 59 14.30 -8.87 13.04
N GLY A 60 14.00 -8.12 14.11
CA GLY A 60 14.67 -6.87 14.43
C GLY A 60 16.01 -7.10 15.13
N SER A 61 16.84 -6.05 15.22
CA SER A 61 18.16 -6.10 15.86
C SER A 61 18.12 -6.42 17.36
N ASN A 62 17.00 -6.11 18.02
CA ASN A 62 16.70 -6.45 19.42
C ASN A 62 16.16 -7.90 19.58
N GLY A 63 16.02 -8.65 18.49
CA GLY A 63 15.48 -10.01 18.49
C GLY A 63 13.95 -10.11 18.39
N GLU A 64 13.23 -8.98 18.35
CA GLU A 64 11.78 -8.97 18.15
C GLU A 64 11.39 -9.55 16.79
N ARG A 65 10.18 -10.12 16.71
CA ARG A 65 9.67 -10.71 15.47
C ARG A 65 8.41 -10.01 15.02
N VAL A 66 8.39 -9.62 13.76
CA VAL A 66 7.22 -9.05 13.10
C VAL A 66 6.71 -10.06 12.07
N ARG A 67 5.38 -10.22 12.02
CA ARG A 67 4.74 -11.12 11.06
C ARG A 67 3.69 -10.36 10.25
N ALA A 68 3.72 -10.55 8.93
CA ALA A 68 2.69 -10.07 8.03
C ALA A 68 1.32 -10.66 8.42
N LEU A 69 0.31 -9.79 8.53
CA LEU A 69 -1.07 -10.22 8.63
C LEU A 69 -1.50 -10.96 7.35
N ARG A 70 -2.61 -11.68 7.41
CA ARG A 70 -3.16 -12.40 6.24
C ARG A 70 -3.94 -11.45 5.33
N TYR A 71 -3.27 -10.43 4.79
CA TYR A 71 -3.88 -9.37 3.97
C TYR A 71 -4.70 -9.94 2.80
N SER A 72 -4.13 -10.87 2.05
CA SER A 72 -4.77 -11.48 0.88
C SER A 72 -5.95 -12.39 1.19
N ARG A 73 -6.17 -12.75 2.47
CA ARG A 73 -7.22 -13.70 2.89
C ARG A 73 -8.26 -13.11 3.85
N ILE A 74 -7.89 -12.19 4.71
CA ILE A 74 -8.74 -11.67 5.78
C ILE A 74 -9.02 -10.19 5.50
N TRP A 75 -10.29 -9.87 5.24
CA TRP A 75 -10.73 -8.50 4.98
C TRP A 75 -10.26 -7.51 6.05
N LYS A 76 -10.45 -7.83 7.33
CA LYS A 76 -10.00 -6.98 8.44
C LYS A 76 -8.49 -6.75 8.45
N ALA A 77 -7.70 -7.71 7.97
CA ALA A 77 -6.25 -7.51 7.83
C ALA A 77 -5.96 -6.58 6.65
N ALA A 78 -6.57 -6.80 5.48
CA ALA A 78 -6.42 -5.90 4.34
C ALA A 78 -6.84 -4.45 4.67
N ALA A 79 -7.88 -4.27 5.48
CA ALA A 79 -8.36 -2.95 5.91
C ALA A 79 -7.30 -2.17 6.71
N THR A 80 -6.35 -2.81 7.40
CA THR A 80 -5.27 -2.10 8.10
C THR A 80 -4.27 -1.46 7.14
N LEU A 81 -4.33 -1.79 5.84
CA LEU A 81 -3.48 -1.19 4.81
C LEU A 81 -4.05 0.13 4.29
N VAL A 82 -5.31 0.44 4.55
CA VAL A 82 -5.94 1.70 4.15
C VAL A 82 -5.17 2.86 4.80
N PRO A 83 -4.72 3.87 4.02
CA PRO A 83 -4.02 5.03 4.58
C PRO A 83 -4.84 5.75 5.64
N ALA A 84 -4.16 6.39 6.59
CA ALA A 84 -4.83 7.24 7.56
C ALA A 84 -5.58 8.39 6.86
N GLY A 85 -6.80 8.67 7.29
CA GLY A 85 -7.66 9.68 6.66
C GLY A 85 -8.46 9.18 5.46
N CYS A 86 -8.26 7.93 5.02
CA CYS A 86 -9.07 7.28 4.00
C CYS A 86 -10.16 6.38 4.60
N TRP A 87 -11.21 6.11 3.84
CA TRP A 87 -12.28 5.15 4.17
C TRP A 87 -12.51 4.17 3.01
N ILE A 88 -13.23 3.09 3.29
CA ILE A 88 -13.53 2.03 2.32
C ILE A 88 -14.98 2.20 1.87
N GLU A 89 -15.17 2.26 0.56
CA GLU A 89 -16.45 2.05 -0.11
C GLU A 89 -16.36 0.76 -0.91
N HIS A 90 -17.45 0.01 -1.01
CA HIS A 90 -17.46 -1.17 -1.86
C HIS A 90 -18.86 -1.48 -2.36
N ASP A 91 -18.93 -2.01 -3.59
CA ASP A 91 -20.12 -2.65 -4.13
C ASP A 91 -19.86 -4.16 -4.28
N CYS A 92 -20.63 -4.85 -5.13
CA CYS A 92 -20.49 -6.29 -5.32
C CYS A 92 -19.19 -6.68 -6.05
N ASP A 93 -18.64 -5.79 -6.88
CA ASP A 93 -17.61 -6.13 -7.85
C ASP A 93 -16.29 -5.38 -7.59
N ASP A 94 -16.37 -4.21 -6.96
CA ASP A 94 -15.24 -3.33 -6.73
C ASP A 94 -15.09 -2.88 -5.27
N VAL A 95 -13.83 -2.69 -4.88
CA VAL A 95 -13.47 -2.02 -3.63
C VAL A 95 -12.82 -0.69 -3.97
N VAL A 96 -13.30 0.38 -3.34
CA VAL A 96 -12.78 1.74 -3.51
C VAL A 96 -12.25 2.24 -2.16
N VAL A 97 -11.04 2.79 -2.17
CA VAL A 97 -10.48 3.51 -1.03
C VAL A 97 -10.55 5.00 -1.37
N CYS A 98 -11.36 5.74 -0.63
CA CYS A 98 -11.59 7.16 -0.81
C CYS A 98 -10.82 7.96 0.24
N GLY A 99 -10.28 9.12 -0.12
CA GLY A 99 -9.53 9.97 0.78
C GLY A 99 -9.34 11.41 0.26
N PRO A 100 -8.64 12.26 1.01
CA PRO A 100 -8.41 13.66 0.64
C PRO A 100 -7.60 13.83 -0.65
N ASP A 101 -6.85 12.79 -1.05
CA ASP A 101 -6.03 12.75 -2.26
C ASP A 101 -6.76 12.16 -3.48
N GLY A 102 -8.04 11.79 -3.33
CA GLY A 102 -8.85 11.17 -4.38
C GLY A 102 -9.29 9.75 -4.03
N GLU A 103 -9.69 9.01 -5.05
CA GLU A 103 -10.19 7.63 -4.92
C GLU A 103 -9.27 6.64 -5.63
N ALA A 104 -9.14 5.46 -5.06
CA ALA A 104 -8.37 4.36 -5.61
C ALA A 104 -9.21 3.09 -5.65
N ARG A 105 -9.43 2.56 -6.86
CA ARG A 105 -10.22 1.33 -7.07
C ARG A 105 -9.33 0.10 -7.08
N GLY A 106 -9.86 -1.03 -6.62
CA GLY A 106 -9.26 -2.36 -6.74
C GLY A 106 -10.33 -3.38 -7.10
N THR A 107 -10.04 -4.19 -8.12
CA THR A 107 -10.96 -5.20 -8.68
C THR A 107 -10.27 -6.56 -8.65
N HIS A 108 -10.91 -7.55 -8.02
CA HIS A 108 -10.41 -8.92 -7.97
C HIS A 108 -11.51 -9.86 -7.44
N ASP A 109 -11.58 -11.09 -7.97
CA ASP A 109 -12.48 -12.17 -7.49
C ASP A 109 -12.32 -12.53 -5.99
N ILE A 110 -11.22 -12.08 -5.35
CA ILE A 110 -10.92 -12.32 -3.95
C ILE A 110 -10.94 -10.96 -3.27
N PHE A 111 -12.04 -10.66 -2.58
CA PHE A 111 -12.33 -9.34 -2.03
C PHE A 111 -11.21 -8.73 -1.16
N PRO A 112 -10.54 -9.50 -0.27
CA PRO A 112 -9.37 -8.97 0.44
C PRO A 112 -8.21 -8.54 -0.47
N ILE A 113 -7.99 -9.21 -1.61
CA ILE A 113 -6.97 -8.81 -2.60
C ILE A 113 -7.42 -7.55 -3.34
N ALA A 114 -8.71 -7.43 -3.67
CA ALA A 114 -9.28 -6.19 -4.23
C ALA A 114 -9.03 -4.99 -3.30
N LEU A 115 -9.25 -5.16 -1.99
CA LEU A 115 -8.93 -4.12 -1.01
C LEU A 115 -7.43 -3.84 -0.90
N CYS A 116 -6.56 -4.86 -0.98
CA CYS A 116 -5.12 -4.65 -1.02
C CYS A 116 -4.70 -3.82 -2.25
N LEU A 117 -5.30 -4.07 -3.43
CA LEU A 117 -5.07 -3.27 -4.65
C LEU A 117 -5.46 -1.81 -4.43
N ALA A 118 -6.69 -1.57 -3.97
CA ALA A 118 -7.22 -0.23 -3.72
C ALA A 118 -6.34 0.53 -2.71
N ALA A 119 -5.99 -0.11 -1.59
CA ALA A 119 -5.14 0.48 -0.56
C ALA A 119 -3.73 0.81 -1.05
N MET A 120 -3.09 -0.07 -1.83
CA MET A 120 -1.74 0.21 -2.38
C MET A 120 -1.78 1.34 -3.41
N ARG A 121 -2.82 1.41 -4.24
CA ARG A 121 -3.02 2.50 -5.19
C ARG A 121 -3.25 3.84 -4.47
N ALA A 122 -4.06 3.85 -3.41
CA ALA A 122 -4.26 5.04 -2.58
C ALA A 122 -2.95 5.53 -1.96
N ARG A 123 -2.08 4.61 -1.51
CA ARG A 123 -0.74 4.97 -1.01
C ARG A 123 0.13 5.58 -2.08
N VAL A 124 0.13 5.05 -3.31
CA VAL A 124 0.88 5.65 -4.44
C VAL A 124 0.41 7.08 -4.69
N ILE A 125 -0.91 7.31 -4.79
CA ILE A 125 -1.49 8.64 -4.99
C ILE A 125 -1.04 9.61 -3.88
N ALA A 126 -1.04 9.16 -2.62
CA ALA A 126 -0.60 9.98 -1.49
C ALA A 126 0.91 10.32 -1.50
N HIS A 127 1.74 9.55 -2.22
CA HIS A 127 3.18 9.80 -2.37
C HIS A 127 3.51 10.58 -3.65
N GLU A 128 2.54 10.83 -4.54
CA GLU A 128 2.76 11.70 -5.69
C GLU A 128 2.80 13.16 -5.21
N PRO A 129 3.83 13.94 -5.60
CA PRO A 129 3.91 15.34 -5.23
C PRO A 129 2.71 16.09 -5.84
N ARG A 130 1.84 16.62 -4.98
CA ARG A 130 0.77 17.51 -5.41
C ARG A 130 1.38 18.73 -6.10
N ALA A 131 0.82 19.10 -7.25
CA ALA A 131 0.95 20.49 -7.71
C ALA A 131 0.39 21.40 -6.59
N PRO A 132 1.11 22.47 -6.18
CA PRO A 132 0.59 23.38 -5.18
C PRO A 132 -0.71 24.00 -5.70
N HIS A 133 -1.82 23.68 -5.05
CA HIS A 133 -3.09 24.39 -5.11
C HIS A 133 -3.69 24.63 -6.51
N GLN A 134 -4.63 23.77 -6.93
CA GLN A 134 -5.91 24.32 -7.38
C GLN A 134 -6.62 24.81 -6.12
N ASP A 135 -6.28 26.01 -5.69
CA ASP A 135 -7.10 26.78 -4.77
C ASP A 135 -8.50 26.83 -5.38
N LEU A 136 -9.43 26.11 -4.77
CA LEU A 136 -10.85 26.41 -4.95
C LEU A 136 -11.00 27.92 -4.71
N PRO A 137 -11.67 28.68 -5.60
CA PRO A 137 -11.96 30.06 -5.29
C PRO A 137 -12.68 30.07 -3.95
N GLN A 138 -12.09 30.76 -2.97
CA GLN A 138 -12.78 31.05 -1.71
C GLN A 138 -14.10 31.69 -2.11
N GLU A 139 -15.20 30.97 -1.96
CA GLU A 139 -16.51 31.60 -1.96
C GLU A 139 -16.42 32.68 -0.89
N GLN A 140 -16.40 33.93 -1.36
CA GLN A 140 -16.55 35.10 -0.53
C GLN A 140 -17.90 34.96 0.14
N PHE A 141 -17.94 34.39 1.35
CA PHE A 141 -19.00 34.65 2.29
C PHE A 141 -18.89 36.13 2.68
N ASN A 142 -19.41 36.99 1.80
CA ASN A 142 -19.80 38.34 2.19
C ASN A 142 -21.11 38.23 2.98
N VAL A 143 -20.99 38.58 4.26
CA VAL A 143 -21.97 39.19 5.18
C VAL A 143 -23.44 39.00 4.85
#